data_AF-K0B6I3-F1
#
_entry.id   AF-K0B6I3-F1
#
_cell.length_a   1.000
_cell.length_b   1.000
_cell.length_c   1.000
_cell.angle_alpha   90.00
_cell.angle_beta   90.00
_cell.angle_gamma   90.00
#
_symmetry.space_group_name_H-M   'P 1'
#
loop_
_entity.id
_entity.type
_entity.pdbx_description
1 polymer ?
#
loop_
_entity_poly.entity_id
_entity_poly.type
_entity_poly.pdbx_seq_one_letter_code
_entity_poly.pdbx_strand_id
1 'polypeptide(L)' 'MTQIEYDKEKLQNYENLQKEYKILLEEYEDIKSKDSKDPSLEEKIKELVKKQKEIQDLSSELS' A
#
# COMPACT_ATOMS: atom_id res chain seq x y z
N MET A 1 -26.09 4.25 -7.44
CA MET A 1 -24.88 4.88 -6.90
C MET A 1 -24.66 6.15 -7.71
N THR A 2 -24.66 7.30 -7.04
CA THR A 2 -24.38 8.59 -7.69
C THR A 2 -22.87 8.74 -7.90
N GLN A 3 -22.44 9.57 -8.87
CA GLN A 3 -21.02 9.84 -9.12
C GLN A 3 -20.27 10.26 -7.83
N ILE A 4 -20.95 11.04 -6.98
CA ILE A 4 -20.42 11.52 -5.70
C ILE A 4 -20.15 10.37 -4.72
N GLU A 5 -21.01 9.35 -4.67
CA GLU A 5 -20.81 8.18 -3.81
C GLU A 5 -19.65 7.32 -4.30
N TYR A 6 -19.52 7.18 -5.63
CA TYR A 6 -18.42 6.44 -6.27
C TYR A 6 -17.06 7.10 -6.02
N ASP A 7 -16.97 8.42 -6.20
CA ASP A 7 -15.72 9.17 -5.97
C ASP A 7 -15.31 9.13 -4.50
N LYS A 8 -16.28 9.16 -3.57
CA LYS A 8 -16.04 9.03 -2.13
C LYS A 8 -15.53 7.64 -1.75
N GLU A 9 -16.10 6.57 -2.32
CA GLU A 9 -15.64 5.20 -2.09
C GLU A 9 -14.21 5.01 -2.59
N LYS A 10 -13.89 5.53 -3.78
CA LYS A 10 -12.52 5.52 -4.31
C LYS A 10 -11.54 6.26 -3.41
N LEU A 11 -11.89 7.47 -2.97
CA LEU A 11 -11.02 8.23 -2.06
C LEU A 11 -10.78 7.49 -0.75
N GLN A 12 -11.81 6.86 -0.19
CA GLN A 12 -11.67 6.06 1.03
C GLN A 12 -10.78 4.83 0.81
N ASN A 13 -10.93 4.14 -0.33
CA ASN A 13 -10.07 3.02 -0.70
C ASN A 13 -8.61 3.46 -0.89
N TYR A 14 -8.38 4.63 -1.49
CA TYR A 14 -7.06 5.21 -1.64
C TYR A 14 -6.38 5.45 -0.27
N GLU A 15 -7.09 6.09 0.66
CA GLU A 15 -6.58 6.35 2.01
C GLU A 15 -6.27 5.06 2.77
N ASN A 16 -7.10 4.03 2.61
CA ASN A 16 -6.88 2.73 3.23
C ASN A 16 -5.63 2.06 2.67
N LEU A 17 -5.45 2.04 1.35
CA LEU A 17 -4.25 1.48 0.71
C LEU A 17 -2.98 2.19 1.18
N GLN A 18 -3.00 3.52 1.32
CA GLN A 18 -1.87 4.27 1.85
C GLN A 18 -1.53 3.88 3.30
N LYS A 19 -2.54 3.71 4.16
CA LYS A 19 -2.34 3.26 5.55
C LYS A 19 -1.73 1.86 5.60
N GLU A 20 -2.25 0.95 4.80
CA GLU A 20 -1.73 -0.42 4.73
C GLU A 20 -0.30 -0.48 4.19
N TYR A 21 0.02 0.33 3.18
CA TYR A 21 1.38 0.44 2.67
C TYR A 21 2.35 0.92 3.76
N LYS A 22 1.94 1.92 4.54
CA LYS A 22 2.74 2.43 5.66
C LYS A 22 2.99 1.34 6.71
N ILE A 23 1.97 0.55 7.08
CA ILE A 23 2.12 -0.56 8.03
C ILE A 23 3.14 -1.58 7.51
N LEU A 24 3.03 -1.98 6.24
CA LEU A 24 3.98 -2.93 5.64
C LEU A 24 5.40 -2.39 5.56
N LEU A 25 5.56 -1.08 5.38
CA LEU A 25 6.88 -0.44 5.37
C LEU A 25 7.49 -0.46 6.78
N GLU A 26 6.68 -0.18 7.81
CA GLU A 26 7.11 -0.28 9.21
C GLU A 26 7.50 -1.73 9.57
N GLU A 27 6.72 -2.73 9.16
CA GLU A 27 7.06 -4.15 9.34
C GLU A 27 8.37 -4.52 8.62
N TYR A 28 8.55 -4.08 7.38
CA TYR A 28 9.76 -4.32 6.62
C TYR A 28 11.00 -3.73 7.31
N GLU A 29 10.93 -2.47 7.75
CA GLU A 29 12.05 -1.83 8.44
C GLU A 29 12.31 -2.47 9.82
N ASP A 30 11.28 -2.90 10.54
CA ASP A 30 11.44 -3.64 11.81
C ASP A 30 12.18 -4.97 11.58
N ILE A 31 11.75 -5.79 10.60
CA ILE A 31 12.43 -7.05 10.26
C ILE A 31 13.87 -6.78 9.83
N LYS A 32 14.09 -5.83 8.93
CA LYS A 32 15.41 -5.47 8.40
C LYS A 32 16.35 -4.95 9.48
N SER A 33 15.82 -4.23 10.47
CA SER A 33 16.61 -3.74 11.60
C SER A 33 17.05 -4.87 12.54
N LYS A 34 16.26 -5.94 12.64
CA LYS A 34 16.56 -7.14 13.45
C LYS A 34 17.50 -8.10 12.71
N ASP A 35 17.21 -8.38 11.44
CA ASP A 35 18.05 -9.17 10.56
C ASP A 35 17.92 -8.71 9.10
N SER A 36 18.94 -8.00 8.63
CA SER A 36 19.03 -7.51 7.24
C SER A 36 19.08 -8.59 6.16
N LYS A 37 19.29 -9.87 6.54
CA LYS A 37 19.33 -11.02 5.63
C LYS A 37 18.14 -11.95 5.81
N ASP A 38 17.14 -11.53 6.58
CA ASP A 38 15.93 -12.32 6.78
C ASP A 38 15.28 -12.60 5.41
N PRO A 39 15.03 -13.88 5.06
CA PRO A 39 14.47 -14.25 3.77
C PRO A 39 13.04 -13.70 3.54
N SER A 40 12.31 -13.36 4.60
CA SER A 40 10.98 -12.73 4.50
C SER A 40 11.02 -11.29 3.97
N LEU A 41 12.18 -10.63 4.00
CA LEU A 41 12.34 -9.28 3.45
C LEU A 41 12.05 -9.23 1.95
N GLU A 42 12.40 -10.29 1.20
CA GLU A 42 12.10 -10.36 -0.23
C GLU A 42 10.59 -10.41 -0.49
N GLU A 43 9.86 -11.18 0.33
CA GLU A 43 8.41 -11.27 0.26
C GLU A 43 7.77 -9.91 0.62
N LYS A 44 8.23 -9.27 1.69
CA LYS A 44 7.76 -7.93 2.09
C LYS A 44 7.99 -6.87 1.02
N ILE A 45 9.13 -6.92 0.32
CA ILE A 45 9.39 -6.02 -0.83
C ILE A 45 8.37 -6.27 -1.95
N LYS A 46 8.04 -7.53 -2.27
CA LYS A 46 7.03 -7.85 -3.28
C LYS A 46 5.65 -7.32 -2.88
N GLU A 47 5.26 -7.46 -1.61
CA GLU A 47 4.02 -6.90 -1.08
C GLU A 47 3.98 -5.37 -1.20
N LEU A 48 5.07 -4.70 -0.81
CA LEU A 48 5.21 -3.24 -0.92
C LEU A 48 5.09 -2.76 -2.37
N VAL A 49 5.80 -3.39 -3.30
CA VAL A 49 5.73 -3.04 -4.73
C VAL A 49 4.32 -3.22 -5.29
N LYS A 50 3.65 -4.32 -4.93
CA LYS A 50 2.27 -4.58 -5.35
C LYS A 50 1.32 -3.49 -4.86
N LYS A 51 1.37 -3.15 -3.57
CA LYS A 51 0.51 -2.10 -3.00
C LYS A 51 0.83 -0.71 -3.52
N GLN A 52 2.10 -0.40 -3.76
CA GLN A 52 2.47 0.86 -4.40
C GLN A 52 1.84 0.99 -5.79
N LYS A 53 1.80 -0.11 -6.56
CA LYS A 53 1.12 -0.14 -7.84
C LYS A 53 -0.39 0.06 -7.71
N GLU A 54 -1.04 -0.62 -6.77
CA GLU A 54 -2.47 -0.43 -6.49
C GLU A 54 -2.80 1.03 -6.12
N ILE A 55 -1.95 1.68 -5.32
CA ILE A 55 -2.07 3.11 -4.98
C ILE A 55 -1.91 3.98 -6.23
N GLN A 56 -0.95 3.69 -7.10
CA GLN A 56 -0.72 4.45 -8.34
C GLN A 56 -1.88 4.32 -9.33
N ASP A 57 -2.39 3.11 -9.52
CA ASP A 57 -3.53 2.84 -10.40
C ASP A 57 -4.76 3.62 -9.90
N LEU A 58 -5.05 3.54 -8.59
CA LEU A 58 -6.20 4.20 -8.00
C LEU A 58 -6.03 5.73 -7.92
N SER A 59 -4.81 6.23 -7.75
CA SER A 59 -4.49 7.67 -7.86
C SER A 59 -4.73 8.21 -9.27
N SER A 60 -4.42 7.40 -10.29
CA SER A 60 -4.60 7.77 -11.70
C SER A 60 -6.09 7.83 -12.06
N GLU A 61 -6.91 7.00 -11.44
CA GLU A 61 -8.38 7.03 -11.60
C GLU A 61 -9.07 8.17 -10.85
N LEU A 62 -8.41 8.75 -9.85
CA LEU A 62 -8.88 9.92 -9.08
C LEU A 62 -8.46 11.26 -9.70
N SER A 63 -7.55 11.24 -10.69
CA SER A 63 -7.01 12.43 -11.39
C SER A 63 -7.88 12.79 -12.60
#